data_AF-A0A524NT08-F1
#
_entry.id   AF-A0A524NT08-F1
#
_cell.length_a   1.000
_cell.length_b   1.000
_cell.length_c   1.000
_cell.angle_alpha   90.00
_cell.angle_beta   90.00
_cell.angle_gamma   90.00
#
_symmetry.space_group_name_H-M   'P 1'
#
loop_
_entity.id
_entity.type
_entity.pdbx_description
1 polymer ?
#
loop_
_entity_poly.entity_id
_entity_poly.type
_entity_poly.pdbx_seq_one_letter_code
_entity_poly.pdbx_strand_id
1 'polypeptide(L)' 'DMVKPGATVIDVGINRTDSGLAGDVDFAAVREVAGAITPVPGGVGPLTIAMLLSNTLLAAQALEK' A
#
# COMPACT_ATOMS: atom_id res chain seq x y z
N ASP A 1 6.23 -16.96 10.84
CA ASP A 1 6.34 -18.01 9.81
C ASP A 1 6.29 -17.45 8.38
N MET A 2 5.44 -16.48 8.06
CA MET A 2 5.43 -15.86 6.70
C MET A 2 6.32 -14.61 6.52
N VAL A 3 6.69 -13.93 7.62
CA VAL A 3 7.45 -12.67 7.58
C VAL A 3 8.81 -12.85 8.24
N LYS A 4 9.87 -12.44 7.53
CA LYS A 4 11.23 -12.40 8.06
C LYS A 4 11.37 -11.28 9.10
N PRO A 5 12.02 -11.50 10.26
CA PRO A 5 12.31 -10.43 11.21
C PRO A 5 13.00 -9.23 10.55
N GLY A 6 12.47 -8.03 10.79
CA GLY A 6 12.98 -6.79 10.21
C GLY A 6 12.59 -6.53 8.74
N ALA A 7 11.74 -7.37 8.12
CA ALA A 7 11.29 -7.13 6.75
C ALA A 7 10.45 -5.84 6.63
N THR A 8 10.51 -5.22 5.46
CA THR A 8 9.53 -4.20 5.04
C THR A 8 8.37 -4.88 4.36
N VAL A 9 7.17 -4.74 4.91
CA VAL A 9 5.94 -5.33 4.39
C VAL A 9 5.09 -4.24 3.74
N ILE A 10 4.74 -4.43 2.47
CA ILE A 10 3.85 -3.53 1.74
C ILE A 10 2.55 -4.31 1.47
N ASP A 11 1.50 -3.91 2.17
CA ASP A 11 0.16 -4.46 2.05
C ASP A 11 -0.63 -3.66 1.00
N VAL A 12 -0.91 -4.32 -0.12
CA VAL A 12 -1.65 -3.77 -1.27
C VAL A 12 -3.12 -4.22 -1.24
N GLY A 13 -3.46 -5.14 -0.34
CA GLY A 13 -4.78 -5.72 -0.21
C GLY A 13 -5.83 -4.67 0.13
N ILE A 14 -6.99 -4.77 -0.51
CA ILE A 14 -8.18 -3.98 -0.16
C ILE A 14 -9.36 -4.95 -0.10
N ASN A 15 -9.62 -5.46 1.10
CA ASN A 15 -10.72 -6.36 1.39
C ASN A 15 -11.84 -5.59 2.09
N ARG A 16 -13.08 -5.75 1.62
CA ARG A 16 -14.28 -5.19 2.28
C ARG A 16 -14.84 -6.24 3.23
N THR A 17 -14.95 -5.88 4.49
CA THR A 17 -15.48 -6.73 5.55
C THR A 17 -16.64 -6.01 6.24
N ASP A 18 -17.38 -6.73 7.08
CA ASP A 18 -18.43 -6.14 7.92
C ASP A 18 -17.89 -5.10 8.90
N SER A 19 -16.60 -5.19 9.25
CA SER A 19 -15.90 -4.27 10.15
C SER A 19 -15.23 -3.08 9.47
N GLY A 20 -15.29 -3.00 8.14
CA GLY A 20 -14.64 -1.96 7.33
C GLY A 20 -13.59 -2.52 6.38
N LEU A 21 -12.61 -1.68 6.02
CA LEU A 21 -11.53 -2.05 5.11
C LEU A 21 -10.41 -2.77 5.86
N ALA A 22 -9.96 -3.88 5.31
CA ALA A 22 -8.81 -4.66 5.80
C ALA A 22 -7.83 -4.95 4.65
N GLY A 23 -6.56 -5.16 5.01
CA GLY A 23 -5.52 -5.56 4.07
C GLY A 23 -5.43 -7.07 3.89
N ASP A 24 -4.38 -7.54 3.22
CA ASP A 24 -4.09 -8.97 3.08
C ASP A 24 -3.25 -9.50 4.25
N VAL A 25 -2.72 -8.61 5.09
CA VAL A 25 -1.81 -8.95 6.18
C VAL A 25 -2.49 -8.77 7.53
N ASP A 26 -2.27 -9.71 8.46
CA ASP A 26 -2.57 -9.50 9.88
C ASP A 26 -1.63 -8.44 10.45
N PHE A 27 -2.09 -7.18 10.42
CA PHE A 27 -1.30 -6.03 10.80
C PHE A 27 -0.80 -6.10 12.25
N ALA A 28 -1.61 -6.61 13.17
CA ALA A 28 -1.26 -6.64 14.59
C ALA A 28 -0.13 -7.64 14.85
N ALA A 29 -0.23 -8.85 14.29
CA ALA A 29 0.81 -9.86 14.45
C ALA A 29 2.09 -9.50 13.71
N VAL A 30 1.99 -8.95 12.49
CA VAL A 30 3.15 -8.67 11.64
C VAL A 30 3.92 -7.41 12.09
N ARG A 31 3.24 -6.42 12.68
CA ARG A 31 3.89 -5.21 13.20
C ARG A 31 4.97 -5.49 14.24
N GLU A 32 4.84 -6.55 15.03
CA GLU A 32 5.81 -6.91 16.06
C GLU A 32 7.08 -7.57 15.48
N VAL A 33 7.03 -8.06 14.24
CA VAL A 33 8.12 -8.79 13.58
C VAL A 33 8.78 -7.97 12.47
N ALA A 34 7.98 -7.21 11.72
CA ALA A 34 8.42 -6.41 10.60
C ALA A 34 9.21 -5.17 11.06
N GLY A 35 10.18 -4.73 10.25
CA GLY A 35 10.86 -3.45 10.48
C GLY A 35 10.00 -2.25 10.07
N ALA A 36 9.13 -2.46 9.07
CA ALA A 36 8.11 -1.51 8.66
C ALA A 36 6.93 -2.25 8.01
N ILE A 37 5.71 -1.73 8.17
CA ILE A 37 4.50 -2.27 7.56
C ILE A 37 3.54 -1.14 7.19
N THR A 38 2.93 -1.20 6.01
CA THR A 38 1.89 -0.25 5.60
C THR A 38 0.54 -0.60 6.23
N PRO A 39 -0.21 0.38 6.80
CA PRO A 39 -1.55 0.12 7.32
C PRO A 39 -2.57 -0.01 6.19
N VAL A 40 -3.64 -0.76 6.44
CA VAL A 40 -4.85 -0.74 5.63
C VAL A 40 -6.05 -0.49 6.55
N PRO A 41 -6.82 0.60 6.34
CA PRO A 41 -6.65 1.64 5.31
C PRO A 41 -5.48 2.60 5.60
N GLY A 42 -5.07 3.38 4.59
CA GLY A 42 -4.13 4.51 4.75
C GLY A 42 -2.70 4.27 4.25
N GLY A 43 -2.38 3.08 3.78
CA GLY A 43 -1.07 2.73 3.20
C GLY A 43 -0.99 2.97 1.71
N VAL A 44 -1.08 1.91 0.91
CA VAL A 44 -0.83 1.96 -0.55
C VAL A 44 -1.94 2.65 -1.33
N GLY A 45 -3.19 2.60 -0.87
CA GLY A 45 -4.36 3.12 -1.60
C GLY A 45 -4.22 4.57 -2.11
N PRO A 46 -3.84 5.55 -1.28
CA PRO A 46 -3.60 6.93 -1.71
C PRO A 46 -2.50 7.10 -2.77
N LEU A 47 -1.48 6.22 -2.78
CA LEU A 47 -0.38 6.29 -3.73
C LEU A 47 -0.87 5.98 -5.16
N THR A 48 -1.86 5.10 -5.33
CA THR A 48 -2.43 4.78 -6.65
C THR A 48 -2.97 6.02 -7.36
N ILE A 49 -3.73 6.86 -6.64
CA ILE A 49 -4.28 8.11 -7.21
C ILE A 49 -3.16 9.11 -7.49
N ALA A 50 -2.23 9.29 -6.56
CA ALA A 50 -1.09 10.18 -6.76
C ALA A 50 -0.28 9.79 -8.00
N MET A 51 -0.09 8.49 -8.23
CA MET A 51 0.66 8.00 -9.37
C MET A 51 -0.10 8.08 -10.69
N LEU A 52 -1.43 7.92 -10.68
CA LEU A 52 -2.26 8.22 -11.84
C LEU A 52 -2.07 9.69 -12.29
N LEU A 53 -2.12 10.63 -11.35
CA LEU A 53 -1.94 12.06 -11.64
C LEU A 53 -0.53 12.36 -12.15
N SER A 54 0.49 11.81 -11.50
CA SER A 54 1.88 11.94 -11.94
C SER A 54 2.09 11.42 -13.36
N ASN A 55 1.55 10.23 -13.67
CA ASN A 55 1.67 9.65 -15.00
C ASN A 55 0.91 10.46 -16.05
N THR A 56 -0.25 11.01 -15.69
CA THR A 56 -1.03 11.91 -16.57
C THR A 56 -0.23 13.17 -16.91
N LEU A 57 0.42 13.79 -15.92
CA LEU A 57 1.27 14.96 -16.14
C LEU A 57 2.47 14.63 -17.03
N LEU A 58 3.16 13.52 -16.76
CA LEU A 58 4.29 13.07 -17.57
C LEU A 58 3.88 12.82 -19.03
N ALA A 59 2.71 12.24 -19.26
CA ALA A 59 2.19 12.01 -20.61
C ALA A 59 1.90 13.33 -21.34
N ALA A 60 1.29 14.32 -20.67
CA ALA A 60 1.05 15.63 -21.26
C ALA A 60 2.36 16.34 -21.64
N GLN A 61 3.35 16.36 -20.75
CA GLN A 61 4.68 16.95 -21.01
C GLN A 61 5.43 16.25 -22.16
N ALA A 62 5.19 14.96 -22.39
CA ALA A 62 5.82 14.22 -23.48
C ALA A 62 5.21 14.55 -24.85
N LEU A 63 3.95 14.98 -24.92
CA LEU A 63 3.27 15.39 -26.15
C LEU A 63 3.63 16.81 -26.60
N GLU A 64 4.13 17.64 -25.67
CA GLU A 64 4.54 19.03 -25.95
C GLU A 64 5.98 19.16 -26.49
N LYS A 65 6.68 18.03 -26.70
CA LYS A 65 8.01 17.97 -27.31
C LYS A 65 7.94 17.67 -28.80
#